data_AF-D7MAD8-F1
#
_entry.id   AF-D7MAD8-F1
#
_cell.length_a   1.000
_cell.length_b   1.000
_cell.length_c   1.000
_cell.angle_alpha   90.00
_cell.angle_beta   90.00
_cell.angle_gamma   90.00
#
_symmetry.space_group_name_H-M   'P 1'
#
loop_
_entity.id
_entity.type
_entity.pdbx_description
1 polymer ?
#
loop_
_entity_poly.entity_id
_entity_poly.type
_entity_poly.pdbx_seq_one_letter_code
_entity_poly.pdbx_strand_id
1 'polypeptide(L)'
;MKVAAIFLASCVLFSLIPTHLSHEEPTVAPTEELMFAPMKEPKYCRSRQVFDGSCTDRGSPRMTCFLDFLGARSASEMPKNCNCTPQPNNKRLCECSVICTDCCIHN
;
A
#
# COMPACT_ATOMS: atom_id res chain seq x y z
N MET A 1 8.54 -19.44 -42.66
CA MET A 1 9.83 -18.84 -42.28
C MET A 1 9.83 -17.29 -42.28
N LYS A 2 8.71 -16.61 -41.94
CA LYS A 2 8.64 -15.13 -41.92
C LYS A 2 8.48 -14.53 -40.51
N VAL A 3 8.11 -15.32 -39.52
CA VAL A 3 7.88 -14.85 -38.13
C VAL A 3 9.19 -14.77 -37.34
N ALA A 4 10.18 -15.62 -37.66
CA ALA A 4 11.49 -15.63 -36.99
C ALA A 4 12.32 -14.36 -37.26
N ALA A 5 12.19 -13.77 -38.45
CA ALA A 5 12.93 -12.55 -38.80
C ALA A 5 12.45 -11.31 -38.02
N ILE A 6 11.16 -11.26 -37.66
CA ILE A 6 10.57 -10.14 -36.92
C ILE A 6 11.05 -10.13 -35.47
N PHE A 7 11.17 -11.31 -34.85
CA PHE A 7 11.70 -11.45 -33.49
C PHE A 7 13.16 -11.01 -33.38
N LEU A 8 14.01 -11.37 -34.36
CA LEU A 8 15.42 -11.00 -34.36
C LEU A 8 15.64 -9.50 -34.59
N ALA A 9 14.83 -8.86 -35.45
CA ALA A 9 14.88 -7.41 -35.66
C ALA A 9 14.52 -6.63 -34.38
N SER A 10 13.56 -7.12 -33.59
CA SER A 10 13.18 -6.50 -32.31
C SER A 10 14.32 -6.59 -31.27
N CYS A 11 14.98 -7.75 -31.15
CA CYS A 11 16.09 -7.93 -30.21
C CYS A 11 17.30 -7.03 -30.52
N VAL A 12 17.60 -6.79 -31.80
CA VAL A 12 18.68 -5.89 -32.20
C VAL A 12 18.32 -4.42 -31.91
N LEU A 13 17.06 -4.02 -32.08
CA LEU A 13 16.62 -2.67 -31.68
C LEU A 13 16.79 -2.42 -30.19
N PHE A 14 16.40 -3.36 -29.31
CA PHE A 14 16.59 -3.21 -27.86
C PHE A 14 18.07 -3.18 -27.44
N SER A 15 18.97 -3.80 -28.20
CA SER A 15 20.42 -3.79 -27.93
C SER A 15 21.11 -2.48 -28.38
N LEU A 16 20.48 -1.74 -29.31
CA LEU A 16 20.97 -0.46 -29.83
C LEU A 16 20.43 0.74 -29.07
N ILE A 17 19.43 0.56 -28.20
CA ILE A 17 19.05 1.59 -27.23
C ILE A 17 20.21 1.68 -26.24
N PRO A 18 20.97 2.79 -26.20
CA PRO A 18 21.96 2.95 -25.16
C PRO A 18 21.21 2.93 -23.84
N THR A 19 21.58 2.02 -22.94
CA THR A 19 21.27 2.13 -21.52
C THR A 19 22.07 3.31 -20.94
N HIS A 20 21.83 4.51 -21.46
CA HIS A 20 22.17 5.76 -20.82
C HIS A 20 20.90 6.28 -20.13
N LEU A 21 20.40 5.49 -19.17
CA LEU A 21 19.95 6.08 -17.92
C LEU A 21 21.21 6.28 -17.06
N SER A 22 22.14 7.09 -17.59
CA SER A 22 23.06 7.81 -16.75
C SER A 22 22.16 8.69 -15.91
N HIS A 23 22.07 8.35 -14.64
CA HIS A 23 21.71 9.26 -13.58
C HIS A 23 22.54 10.52 -13.82
N GLU A 24 21.95 11.51 -14.50
CA GLU A 24 22.48 12.86 -14.56
C GLU A 24 22.31 13.39 -13.15
N GLU A 25 23.31 13.10 -12.32
CA GLU A 25 23.50 13.72 -11.03
C GLU A 25 23.79 15.19 -11.33
N PRO A 26 22.86 16.12 -11.07
CA PRO A 26 23.13 17.52 -11.25
C PRO A 26 24.21 17.86 -10.23
N THR A 27 25.41 18.13 -10.72
CA THR A 27 26.55 18.59 -9.92
C THR A 27 26.25 20.02 -9.47
N VAL A 28 25.38 20.14 -8.48
CA VAL A 28 25.19 21.37 -7.73
C VAL A 28 26.28 21.40 -6.66
N ALA A 29 27.01 22.50 -6.64
CA ALA A 29 28.04 22.86 -5.67
C ALA A 29 27.61 22.55 -4.21
N PRO A 30 28.56 22.34 -3.28
CA PRO A 30 28.27 21.96 -1.91
C PRO A 30 27.61 23.14 -1.18
N THR A 31 26.28 23.12 -1.12
CA THR A 31 25.49 23.92 -0.18
C THR A 31 24.68 22.97 0.68
N GLU A 32 25.27 22.68 1.83
CA GLU A 32 24.67 22.32 3.12
C GLU A 32 23.29 21.63 3.10
N GLU A 33 23.36 20.31 3.35
CA GLU A 33 22.38 19.51 4.09
C GLU A 33 20.91 19.61 3.68
N LEU A 34 20.53 18.83 2.67
CA LEU A 34 19.22 18.20 2.66
C LEU A 34 19.16 17.19 3.82
N MET A 35 19.02 17.69 5.05
CA MET A 35 18.72 16.85 6.20
C MET A 35 17.43 16.11 5.86
N PHE A 36 17.51 14.80 5.63
CA PHE A 36 16.34 13.94 5.69
C PHE A 36 15.75 14.12 7.08
N ALA A 37 14.71 14.96 7.19
CA ALA A 37 14.02 15.16 8.46
C ALA A 37 13.66 13.77 9.00
N PRO A 38 13.95 13.47 10.27
CA PRO A 38 13.63 12.17 10.83
C PRO A 38 12.13 11.92 10.63
N MET A 39 11.78 10.86 9.90
CA MET A 39 10.39 10.48 9.70
C MET A 39 9.79 10.22 11.09
N LYS A 40 8.90 11.11 11.54
CA LYS A 40 8.17 10.91 12.80
C LYS A 40 7.37 9.62 12.67
N GLU A 41 7.52 8.72 13.64
CA GLU A 41 6.72 7.51 13.68
C GLU A 41 5.23 7.88 13.70
N PRO A 42 4.41 7.26 12.82
CA PRO A 42 2.99 7.57 12.78
C PRO A 42 2.31 7.08 14.06
N LYS A 43 1.45 7.94 14.61
CA LYS A 43 0.58 7.56 15.74
C LYS A 43 -0.55 6.68 15.23
N TYR A 44 -0.88 5.64 16.00
CA TYR A 44 -1.96 4.72 15.68
C TYR A 44 -3.14 4.89 16.62
N CYS A 45 -4.33 4.91 16.04
CA CYS A 45 -5.62 5.04 16.71
C CYS A 45 -6.49 3.81 16.42
N ARG A 46 -7.37 3.47 17.37
CA ARG A 46 -8.34 2.39 17.22
C ARG A 46 -9.47 2.85 16.32
N SER A 47 -9.74 2.12 15.23
CA SER A 47 -10.85 2.37 14.33
C SER A 47 -11.75 1.14 14.24
N ARG A 48 -13.06 1.38 14.14
CA ARG A 48 -14.10 0.34 14.09
C ARG A 48 -15.02 0.57 12.90
N GLN A 49 -15.32 -0.50 12.19
CA GLN A 49 -16.26 -0.45 11.07
C GLN A 49 -17.01 -1.78 10.95
N VAL A 50 -18.29 -1.71 10.61
CA VAL A 50 -19.12 -2.88 10.35
C VAL A 50 -19.09 -3.18 8.86
N PHE A 51 -18.82 -4.45 8.53
CA PHE A 51 -18.83 -4.96 7.17
C PHE A 51 -19.83 -6.12 7.05
N ASP A 52 -20.29 -6.38 5.83
CA ASP A 52 -21.11 -7.55 5.52
C ASP A 52 -20.25 -8.81 5.37
N GLY A 53 -20.80 -9.94 5.79
CA GLY A 53 -20.21 -11.28 5.76
C GLY A 53 -19.71 -11.80 7.11
N SER A 54 -19.00 -12.93 7.08
CA SER A 54 -18.43 -13.61 8.24
C SER A 54 -16.96 -13.23 8.47
N CYS A 55 -16.42 -13.52 9.65
CA CYS A 55 -15.00 -13.28 9.93
C CYS A 55 -14.04 -14.17 9.10
N THR A 56 -14.52 -15.26 8.53
CA THR A 56 -13.68 -16.26 7.86
C THR A 56 -13.81 -16.26 6.34
N ASP A 57 -14.52 -15.27 5.76
CA ASP A 57 -14.79 -15.21 4.32
C ASP A 57 -13.52 -15.12 3.46
N ARG A 58 -12.45 -14.49 3.98
CA ARG A 58 -11.18 -14.27 3.27
C ARG A 58 -9.98 -14.81 4.06
N GLY A 59 -10.15 -15.98 4.65
CA GLY A 59 -9.11 -16.68 5.41
C GLY A 59 -9.21 -16.42 6.91
N SER A 60 -8.19 -15.84 7.51
CA SER A 60 -8.20 -15.59 8.97
C SER A 60 -9.09 -14.40 9.33
N PRO A 61 -9.69 -14.37 10.53
CA PRO A 61 -10.44 -13.21 11.05
C PRO A 61 -9.69 -11.88 10.92
N ARG A 62 -8.38 -11.89 11.16
CA ARG A 62 -7.55 -10.69 11.04
C ARG A 62 -7.37 -10.26 9.58
N MET A 63 -7.11 -11.22 8.69
CA MET A 63 -6.90 -10.94 7.27
C MET A 63 -8.17 -10.41 6.60
N THR A 64 -9.32 -10.99 6.91
CA THR A 64 -10.63 -10.51 6.40
C THR A 64 -10.81 -9.02 6.71
N CYS A 65 -10.65 -8.63 7.98
CA CYS A 65 -10.79 -7.23 8.38
C CYS A 65 -9.70 -6.32 7.83
N PHE A 66 -8.46 -6.79 7.74
CA PHE A 66 -7.35 -6.04 7.14
C PHE A 66 -7.67 -5.66 5.68
N LEU A 67 -8.12 -6.62 4.88
CA LEU A 67 -8.48 -6.40 3.48
C LEU A 67 -9.68 -5.46 3.33
N ASP A 68 -10.69 -5.59 4.19
CA ASP A 68 -11.86 -4.70 4.15
C ASP A 68 -11.49 -3.25 4.50
N PHE A 69 -10.62 -3.04 5.49
CA PHE A 69 -10.12 -1.71 5.84
C PHE A 69 -9.30 -1.09 4.70
N LEU A 70 -8.44 -1.87 4.03
CA LEU A 70 -7.70 -1.39 2.86
C LEU A 70 -8.64 -0.95 1.73
N GLY A 71 -9.70 -1.73 1.49
CA GLY A 71 -10.71 -1.40 0.47
C GLY A 71 -11.55 -0.17 0.82
N ALA A 72 -11.87 0.04 2.09
CA ALA A 72 -12.75 1.13 2.54
C ALA A 72 -12.01 2.45 2.83
N ARG A 73 -10.75 2.40 3.25
CA ARG A 73 -10.04 3.56 3.84
C ARG A 73 -8.65 3.84 3.24
N SER A 74 -8.27 3.11 2.18
CA SER A 74 -6.96 3.20 1.51
C SER A 74 -5.77 2.64 2.32
N ALA A 75 -4.72 2.23 1.59
CA ALA A 75 -3.47 1.73 2.16
C ALA A 75 -2.69 2.79 2.97
N SER A 76 -2.95 4.08 2.73
CA SER A 76 -2.34 5.21 3.46
C SER A 76 -2.66 5.20 4.96
N GLU A 77 -3.78 4.60 5.37
CA GLU A 77 -4.11 4.46 6.79
C GLU A 77 -3.33 3.35 7.50
N MET A 78 -2.59 2.52 6.74
CA MET A 78 -1.73 1.45 7.25
C MET A 78 -2.39 0.58 8.34
N PRO A 79 -3.57 -0.02 8.08
CA PRO A 79 -4.28 -0.81 9.08
C PRO A 79 -3.44 -1.98 9.59
N LYS A 80 -3.43 -2.18 10.90
CA LYS A 80 -2.76 -3.31 11.57
C LYS A 80 -3.51 -3.76 12.83
N ASN A 81 -3.06 -4.86 13.43
CA ASN A 81 -3.63 -5.41 14.67
C ASN A 81 -5.15 -5.60 14.61
N CYS A 82 -5.65 -6.05 13.45
CA CYS A 82 -7.07 -6.18 13.22
C CYS A 82 -7.67 -7.34 14.03
N ASN A 83 -8.89 -7.13 14.54
CA ASN A 83 -9.74 -8.13 15.14
C ASN A 83 -11.12 -8.14 14.46
N CYS A 84 -11.78 -9.28 14.52
CA CYS A 84 -13.11 -9.48 13.94
C CYS A 84 -14.03 -10.06 15.00
N THR A 85 -15.21 -9.47 15.17
CA THR A 85 -16.28 -9.99 16.01
C THR A 85 -17.51 -10.26 15.13
N PRO A 86 -17.97 -11.52 15.03
CA PRO A 86 -19.20 -11.84 14.31
C PRO A 86 -20.39 -11.06 14.88
N GLN A 87 -21.28 -10.60 14.00
CA GLN A 87 -22.50 -9.89 14.35
C GLN A 87 -23.72 -10.62 13.74
N PRO A 88 -24.94 -10.40 14.28
CA PRO A 88 -26.17 -10.91 13.68
C PRO A 88 -26.35 -10.42 12.23
N ASN A 89 -27.20 -11.12 11.47
CA ASN A 89 -27.57 -10.77 10.08
C ASN A 89 -26.41 -10.80 9.09
N ASN A 90 -25.51 -11.78 9.22
CA ASN A 90 -24.36 -11.95 8.34
C ASN A 90 -23.51 -10.67 8.25
N LYS A 91 -23.17 -10.10 9.41
CA LYS A 91 -22.31 -8.92 9.53
C LYS A 91 -21.13 -9.25 10.44
N ARG A 92 -20.10 -8.41 10.38
CA ARG A 92 -18.94 -8.45 11.28
C ARG A 92 -18.54 -7.05 11.71
N LEU A 93 -18.16 -6.92 12.98
CA LEU A 93 -17.46 -5.73 13.47
C LEU A 93 -15.96 -5.97 13.31
N CYS A 94 -15.33 -5.17 12.46
CA CYS A 94 -13.89 -5.13 12.30
C CYS A 94 -13.32 -3.98 13.10
N GLU A 95 -12.22 -4.25 13.79
CA GLU A 95 -11.52 -3.27 14.60
C GLU A 95 -10.03 -3.36 14.32
N CYS A 96 -9.42 -2.27 13.88
CA CYS A 96 -7.99 -2.20 13.53
C CYS A 96 -7.33 -0.98 14.17
N SER A 97 -6.01 -1.04 14.33
CA SER A 97 -5.18 0.15 14.53
C SER A 97 -4.87 0.77 13.17
N VAL A 98 -5.20 2.04 12.98
CA VAL A 98 -4.89 2.81 11.76
C VAL A 98 -4.10 4.05 12.14
N ILE A 99 -3.43 4.68 11.18
CA ILE A 99 -2.82 6.00 11.41
C ILE A 99 -3.92 6.96 11.86
N CYS A 100 -3.67 7.66 12.96
CA CYS A 100 -4.59 8.65 13.48
C CYS A 100 -4.79 9.74 12.41
N THR A 101 -5.98 9.81 11.85
CA THR A 101 -6.45 10.99 11.13
C THR A 101 -7.07 11.93 12.18
N ASP A 102 -6.68 13.20 12.16
CA ASP A 102 -7.17 14.20 13.13
C ASP A 102 -8.71 14.35 13.12
N CYS A 103 -9.39 13.80 12.11
CA CYS A 103 -10.82 13.95 11.88
C CYS A 103 -11.74 12.91 12.54
N CYS A 104 -11.25 11.88 13.25
CA CYS A 104 -12.11 10.76 13.68
C CYS A 104 -12.02 10.34 15.16
N ILE A 105 -11.45 11.15 16.05
CA ILE A 105 -11.61 10.92 17.50
C ILE A 105 -13.01 11.38 17.91
N HIS A 106 -13.99 10.49 17.85
CA HIS A 106 -15.26 10.67 18.56
C HIS A 106 -15.10 10.10 19.97
N ASN A 107 -15.11 11.02 20.95
CA ASN A 107 -15.16 10.77 22.39
C ASN A 107 -16.42 10.01 22.80
#